data_AF-A0A2D9FV55-F1
#
_entry.id   AF-A0A2D9FV55-F1
#
_cell.length_a   1.000
_cell.length_b   1.000
_cell.length_c   1.000
_cell.angle_alpha   90.00
_cell.angle_beta   90.00
_cell.angle_gamma   90.00
#
_symmetry.space_group_name_H-M   'P 1'
#
loop_
_entity.id
_entity.type
_entity.pdbx_description
1 polymer ?
#
loop_
_entity_poly.entity_id
_entity_poly.type
_entity_poly.pdbx_seq_one_letter_code
_entity_poly.pdbx_strand_id
1 'polypeptide(L)'
;MKTIKAKIGETLLLLQKIEALLRASLYGVGNTKDTKLAKLLDRDHQTMGMLINGMKRQVELPEDFATTLDHLLRDRNILVHELFLQNWFDLKSESGLKQTNLFLNQIIENASVVLRIVIAFVLSIEENNSTINSLSEKKRKIYDHIINRINVTSEPDFGEKTPDEYFDAFSDQVRKKFVKKIKPKN
;
A
#
# COMPACT_ATOMS: atom_id res chain seq x y z
N MET A 1 12.90 18.44 15.52
CA MET A 1 13.40 17.26 14.78
C MET A 1 13.04 16.01 15.59
N LYS A 2 12.34 15.03 15.02
CA LYS A 2 11.98 13.79 15.75
C LYS A 2 13.24 12.97 16.04
N THR A 3 13.31 12.30 17.18
CA THR A 3 14.43 11.40 17.49
C THR A 3 14.38 10.17 16.57
N ILE A 4 15.53 9.53 16.30
CA ILE A 4 15.54 8.30 15.48
C ILE A 4 14.66 7.20 16.08
N LYS A 5 14.60 7.09 17.41
CA LYS A 5 13.71 6.14 18.09
C LYS A 5 12.23 6.42 17.81
N ALA A 6 11.81 7.69 17.86
CA ALA A 6 10.45 8.08 17.50
C ALA A 6 10.16 7.76 16.02
N LYS A 7 11.12 8.04 15.14
CA LYS A 7 11.00 7.73 13.71
C LYS A 7 10.87 6.23 13.42
N ILE A 8 11.60 5.38 14.14
CA ILE A 8 11.44 3.92 14.07
C ILE A 8 10.00 3.54 14.44
N GLY A 9 9.48 4.07 15.56
CA GLY A 9 8.11 3.81 16.00
C GLY A 9 7.06 4.24 14.96
N GLU A 10 7.21 5.42 14.38
CA GLU A 10 6.32 5.92 13.32
C GLU A 10 6.37 5.05 12.06
N THR A 11 7.58 4.63 11.67
CA THR A 11 7.78 3.76 10.51
C THR A 11 7.12 2.40 10.71
N LEU A 12 7.22 1.83 11.92
CA LEU A 12 6.55 0.58 12.28
C LEU A 12 5.02 0.71 12.21
N LEU A 13 4.46 1.82 12.72
CA LEU A 13 3.02 2.07 12.64
C LEU A 13 2.55 2.24 11.18
N LEU A 14 3.33 2.92 10.35
CA LEU A 14 3.05 3.07 8.92
C LEU A 14 3.05 1.71 8.20
N LEU A 15 4.03 0.85 8.47
CA LEU A 15 4.09 -0.50 7.91
C LEU A 15 2.91 -1.37 8.35
N GLN A 16 2.52 -1.30 9.63
CA GLN A 16 1.32 -2.02 10.13
C GLN A 16 0.05 -1.59 9.41
N LYS A 17 -0.12 -0.29 9.11
CA LYS A 17 -1.24 0.21 8.32
C LYS A 17 -1.23 -0.38 6.92
N ILE A 18 -0.08 -0.40 6.26
CA ILE A 18 0.06 -0.97 4.91
C ILE A 18 -0.25 -2.46 4.91
N GLU A 19 0.27 -3.22 5.87
CA GLU A 19 -0.04 -4.65 5.99
C GLU A 19 -1.53 -4.91 6.16
N ALA A 20 -2.21 -4.14 7.02
CA ALA A 20 -3.65 -4.24 7.19
C ALA A 20 -4.38 -3.92 5.88
N LEU A 21 -3.98 -2.88 5.16
CA LEU A 21 -4.62 -2.48 3.92
C LEU A 21 -4.37 -3.47 2.77
N LEU A 22 -3.17 -4.06 2.67
CA LEU A 22 -2.88 -5.15 1.74
C LEU A 22 -3.75 -6.38 2.06
N ARG A 23 -3.96 -6.69 3.35
CA ARG A 23 -4.89 -7.76 3.78
C ARG A 23 -6.33 -7.46 3.37
N ALA A 24 -6.78 -6.21 3.48
CA ALA A 24 -8.12 -5.82 3.04
C ALA A 24 -8.26 -5.94 1.51
N SER A 25 -7.26 -5.47 0.77
CA SER A 25 -7.21 -5.50 -0.70
C SER A 25 -7.33 -6.91 -1.27
N LEU A 26 -6.76 -7.89 -0.57
CA LEU A 26 -6.87 -9.30 -0.95
C LEU A 26 -8.31 -9.83 -0.95
N TYR A 27 -9.20 -9.30 -0.10
CA TYR A 27 -10.63 -9.65 -0.16
C TYR A 27 -11.30 -9.14 -1.45
N GLY A 28 -10.84 -8.02 -2.00
CA GLY A 28 -11.37 -7.43 -3.24
C GLY A 28 -10.96 -8.14 -4.52
N VAL A 29 -9.80 -8.81 -4.51
CA VAL A 29 -9.28 -9.53 -5.69
C VAL A 29 -10.02 -10.86 -5.95
N GLY A 30 -10.81 -11.34 -4.99
CA GLY A 30 -11.83 -12.37 -5.22
C GLY A 30 -11.35 -13.79 -5.50
N ASN A 31 -10.06 -14.09 -5.34
CA ASN A 31 -9.51 -15.39 -5.76
C ASN A 31 -8.80 -16.19 -4.67
N THR A 32 -9.12 -15.96 -3.40
CA THR A 32 -8.35 -16.54 -2.30
C THR A 32 -9.21 -17.42 -1.43
N LYS A 33 -9.13 -18.73 -1.70
CA LYS A 33 -9.57 -19.76 -0.76
C LYS A 33 -8.86 -19.55 0.58
N ASP A 34 -9.68 -19.61 1.61
CA ASP A 34 -9.47 -19.11 2.95
C ASP A 34 -8.19 -19.59 3.66
N THR A 35 -7.78 -18.77 4.64
CA THR A 35 -6.87 -19.05 5.78
C THR A 35 -5.35 -18.89 5.61
N LYS A 36 -4.75 -19.01 4.42
CA LYS A 36 -3.28 -18.79 4.26
C LYS A 36 -2.86 -17.35 3.99
N LEU A 37 -3.75 -16.49 3.50
CA LEU A 37 -3.42 -15.12 3.05
C LEU A 37 -2.79 -14.21 4.10
N ALA A 38 -3.28 -14.27 5.33
CA ALA A 38 -2.74 -13.46 6.43
C ALA A 38 -1.33 -13.92 6.86
N LYS A 39 -0.98 -15.19 6.62
CA LYS A 39 0.36 -15.75 6.85
C LYS A 39 1.29 -15.61 5.62
N LEU A 40 0.75 -15.31 4.44
CA LEU A 40 1.49 -15.26 3.17
C LEU A 40 2.17 -13.91 2.91
N LEU A 41 1.63 -12.81 3.45
CA LEU A 41 2.29 -11.50 3.41
C LEU A 41 3.61 -11.46 4.19
N ASP A 42 3.90 -12.47 5.02
CA ASP A 42 5.15 -12.54 5.75
C ASP A 42 6.31 -13.07 4.91
N ARG A 43 6.10 -13.85 3.83
CA ARG A 43 7.22 -14.50 3.10
C ARG A 43 7.03 -14.84 1.62
N ASP A 44 5.85 -14.72 1.02
CA ASP A 44 5.60 -15.41 -0.26
C ASP A 44 5.43 -14.47 -1.47
N HIS A 45 6.48 -14.38 -2.30
CA HIS A 45 6.49 -13.65 -3.57
C HIS A 45 5.33 -14.07 -4.48
N GLN A 46 4.86 -15.32 -4.38
CA GLN A 46 3.72 -15.82 -5.15
C GLN A 46 2.42 -15.11 -4.79
N THR A 47 2.19 -14.82 -3.50
CA THR A 47 0.99 -14.12 -3.03
C THR A 47 1.03 -12.65 -3.42
N MET A 48 2.22 -12.06 -3.44
CA MET A 48 2.40 -10.70 -3.93
C MET A 48 2.11 -10.59 -5.43
N GLY A 49 2.59 -11.55 -6.22
CA GLY A 49 2.25 -11.65 -7.64
C GLY A 49 0.74 -11.79 -7.87
N MET A 50 0.04 -12.59 -7.05
CA MET A 50 -1.43 -12.70 -7.11
C MET A 50 -2.14 -11.39 -6.78
N LEU A 51 -1.71 -10.68 -5.74
CA LEU A 51 -2.28 -9.39 -5.35
C LEU A 51 -2.08 -8.35 -6.47
N ILE A 52 -0.85 -8.19 -6.96
CA ILE A 52 -0.52 -7.25 -8.03
C ILE A 52 -1.31 -7.59 -9.30
N ASN A 53 -1.36 -8.86 -9.71
CA ASN A 53 -2.13 -9.28 -10.88
C ASN A 53 -3.64 -9.07 -10.69
N GLY A 54 -4.13 -9.24 -9.45
CA GLY A 54 -5.50 -8.93 -9.07
C GLY A 54 -5.83 -7.45 -9.19
N MET A 55 -4.96 -6.61 -8.64
CA MET A 55 -5.06 -5.15 -8.73
C MET A 55 -4.99 -4.69 -10.19
N LYS A 56 -4.03 -5.18 -11.00
CA LYS A 56 -3.90 -4.86 -12.43
C LYS A 56 -5.14 -5.19 -13.27
N ARG A 57 -5.98 -6.12 -12.83
CA ARG A 57 -7.25 -6.46 -13.52
C ARG A 57 -8.35 -5.46 -13.25
N GLN A 58 -8.27 -4.73 -12.14
CA GLN A 58 -9.30 -3.79 -11.69
C GLN A 58 -8.88 -2.34 -11.95
N VAL A 59 -7.58 -2.04 -11.79
CA VAL A 59 -7.01 -0.71 -11.91
C VAL A 59 -5.70 -0.76 -12.70
N GLU A 60 -5.40 0.31 -13.44
CA GLU A 60 -4.09 0.49 -14.04
C GLU A 60 -3.09 0.85 -12.94
N LEU A 61 -2.00 0.06 -12.82
CA LEU A 61 -0.96 0.29 -11.82
C LEU A 61 0.25 0.95 -12.47
N PRO A 62 0.96 1.86 -11.76
CA PRO A 62 2.25 2.35 -12.21
C PRO A 62 3.21 1.20 -12.54
N GLU A 63 4.03 1.39 -13.58
CA GLU A 63 4.95 0.37 -14.09
C GLU A 63 5.93 -0.11 -13.01
N ASP A 64 6.35 0.81 -12.14
CA ASP A 64 7.29 0.61 -11.04
C ASP A 64 6.63 0.10 -9.74
N PHE A 65 5.29 0.09 -9.64
CA PHE A 65 4.59 -0.24 -8.40
C PHE A 65 4.98 -1.60 -7.83
N ALA A 66 5.10 -2.62 -8.68
CA ALA A 66 5.49 -3.97 -8.26
C ALA A 66 6.88 -3.98 -7.61
N THR A 67 7.81 -3.23 -8.21
CA THR A 67 9.18 -3.07 -7.70
C THR A 67 9.19 -2.29 -6.39
N THR A 68 8.44 -1.19 -6.31
CA THR A 68 8.31 -0.37 -5.09
C THR A 68 7.74 -1.17 -3.92
N LEU A 69 6.72 -2.00 -4.17
CA LEU A 69 6.13 -2.87 -3.17
C LEU A 69 7.09 -4.00 -2.73
N ASP A 70 7.83 -4.60 -3.66
CA ASP A 70 8.86 -5.60 -3.33
C ASP A 70 9.97 -5.02 -2.45
N HIS A 71 10.50 -3.84 -2.82
CA HIS A 71 11.49 -3.12 -2.01
C HIS A 71 10.95 -2.80 -0.61
N LEU A 72 9.73 -2.28 -0.52
CA LEU A 72 9.10 -1.97 0.78
C LEU A 72 9.00 -3.22 1.67
N LEU A 73 8.61 -4.37 1.13
CA LEU A 73 8.50 -5.60 1.90
C LEU A 73 9.87 -6.12 2.38
N ARG A 74 10.90 -6.01 1.54
CA ARG A 74 12.28 -6.36 1.92
C ARG A 74 12.76 -5.46 3.06
N ASP A 75 12.58 -4.15 2.92
CA ASP A 75 12.98 -3.19 3.94
C ASP A 75 12.16 -3.37 5.24
N ARG A 76 10.87 -3.73 5.15
CA ARG A 76 10.04 -4.12 6.30
C ARG A 76 10.65 -5.30 7.03
N ASN A 77 11.07 -6.35 6.31
CA ASN A 77 11.68 -7.52 6.92
C ASN A 77 12.99 -7.16 7.63
N ILE A 78 13.81 -6.31 7.01
CA ILE A 78 15.02 -5.79 7.67
C ILE A 78 14.63 -5.03 8.93
N LEU A 79 13.72 -4.06 8.85
CA LEU A 79 13.35 -3.22 10.00
C LEU A 79 12.77 -4.03 11.17
N VAL A 80 11.92 -5.02 10.89
CA VAL A 80 11.17 -5.77 11.91
C VAL A 80 11.97 -6.95 12.47
N HIS A 81 12.77 -7.62 11.64
CA HIS A 81 13.40 -8.89 12.00
C HIS A 81 14.92 -8.88 12.04
N GLU A 82 15.58 -8.01 11.26
CA GLU A 82 17.02 -8.11 11.02
C GLU A 82 17.80 -6.82 11.35
N LEU A 83 17.12 -5.75 11.80
CA LEU A 83 17.71 -4.42 11.98
C LEU A 83 18.94 -4.46 12.89
N PHE A 84 18.84 -5.20 13.99
CA PHE A 84 19.93 -5.35 14.96
C PHE A 84 21.14 -6.09 14.39
N LEU A 85 20.96 -6.90 13.35
CA LEU A 85 22.02 -7.66 12.69
C LEU A 85 22.74 -6.86 11.60
N GLN A 86 22.25 -5.66 11.27
CA GLN A 86 22.84 -4.82 10.24
C GLN A 86 24.09 -4.14 10.75
N ASN A 87 25.22 -4.32 10.05
CA ASN A 87 26.51 -3.72 10.42
C ASN A 87 26.49 -2.19 10.47
N TRP A 88 25.56 -1.55 9.75
CA TRP A 88 25.38 -0.10 9.72
C TRP A 88 24.44 0.43 10.81
N PHE A 89 23.74 -0.45 11.54
CA PHE A 89 22.77 -0.03 12.57
C PHE A 89 23.48 0.27 13.89
N ASP A 90 23.55 1.56 14.23
CA ASP A 90 24.04 2.02 15.52
C ASP A 90 23.34 3.34 15.89
N LEU A 91 22.78 3.39 17.10
CA LEU A 91 22.08 4.57 17.62
C LEU A 91 22.99 5.48 18.48
N LYS A 92 24.27 5.17 18.61
CA LYS A 92 25.26 5.93 19.37
C LYS A 92 26.24 6.70 18.48
N SER A 93 26.66 6.12 17.35
CA SER A 93 27.53 6.81 16.39
C SER A 93 26.76 7.72 15.43
N GLU A 94 27.39 8.81 15.01
CA GLU A 94 26.84 9.71 14.00
C GLU A 94 26.60 9.00 12.66
N SER A 95 27.53 8.13 12.26
CA SER A 95 27.41 7.33 11.03
C SER A 95 26.23 6.36 11.09
N GLY A 96 26.05 5.64 12.20
CA GLY A 96 24.92 4.74 12.40
C GLY A 96 23.58 5.47 12.43
N LEU A 97 23.53 6.64 13.09
CA LEU A 97 22.34 7.50 13.09
C LEU A 97 21.99 7.97 11.68
N LYS A 98 22.98 8.41 10.90
CA LYS A 98 22.78 8.84 9.51
C LYS A 98 22.25 7.72 8.63
N GLN A 99 22.86 6.53 8.70
CA GLN A 99 22.43 5.37 7.91
C GLN A 99 21.03 4.89 8.30
N THR A 100 20.76 4.81 9.60
CA THR A 100 19.42 4.47 10.10
C THR A 100 18.39 5.48 9.61
N ASN A 101 18.72 6.78 9.61
CA ASN A 101 17.80 7.81 9.16
C ASN A 101 17.49 7.72 7.65
N LEU A 102 18.51 7.41 6.82
CA LEU A 102 18.36 7.18 5.38
C LEU A 102 17.49 5.95 5.10
N PHE A 103 17.78 4.84 5.78
CA PHE A 103 16.99 3.61 5.67
C PHE A 103 15.50 3.84 6.03
N LEU A 104 15.23 4.53 7.14
CA LEU A 104 13.86 4.85 7.54
C LEU A 104 13.17 5.82 6.56
N ASN A 105 13.89 6.79 5.98
CA ASN A 105 13.33 7.68 4.94
C ASN A 105 12.90 6.87 3.71
N GLN A 106 13.76 5.96 3.25
CA GLN A 106 13.45 5.12 2.10
C GLN A 106 12.19 4.28 2.32
N ILE A 107 12.04 3.70 3.53
CA ILE A 107 10.81 2.99 3.91
C ILE A 107 9.61 3.92 3.85
N ILE A 108 9.69 5.11 4.47
CA ILE A 108 8.57 6.05 4.54
C ILE A 108 8.14 6.49 3.13
N GLU A 109 9.10 6.77 2.24
CA GLU A 109 8.83 7.14 0.84
C GLU A 109 8.11 6.02 0.09
N ASN A 110 8.68 4.81 0.09
CA ASN A 110 8.08 3.65 -0.56
C ASN A 110 6.70 3.31 0.04
N ALA A 111 6.58 3.38 1.36
CA ALA A 111 5.35 3.17 2.10
C ALA A 111 4.27 4.18 1.71
N SER A 112 4.63 5.45 1.55
CA SER A 112 3.68 6.50 1.15
C SER A 112 3.11 6.25 -0.23
N VAL A 113 3.95 5.84 -1.19
CA VAL A 113 3.51 5.47 -2.55
C VAL A 113 2.58 4.27 -2.50
N VAL A 114 2.99 3.20 -1.82
CA VAL A 114 2.18 1.98 -1.69
C VAL A 114 0.85 2.28 -1.02
N LEU A 115 0.84 3.03 0.08
CA LEU A 115 -0.37 3.35 0.81
C LEU A 115 -1.39 4.07 -0.09
N ARG A 116 -0.96 5.09 -0.85
CA ARG A 116 -1.86 5.82 -1.75
C ARG A 116 -2.45 4.95 -2.84
N ILE A 117 -1.64 4.11 -3.49
CA ILE A 117 -2.09 3.21 -4.56
C ILE A 117 -3.08 2.17 -4.02
N VAL A 118 -2.78 1.59 -2.86
CA VAL A 118 -3.62 0.56 -2.26
C VAL A 118 -4.93 1.17 -1.73
N ILE A 119 -4.92 2.40 -1.19
CA ILE A 119 -6.16 3.12 -0.82
C ILE A 119 -7.02 3.35 -2.06
N ALA A 120 -6.44 3.87 -3.15
CA ALA A 120 -7.16 4.11 -4.40
C ALA A 120 -7.78 2.82 -4.95
N PHE A 121 -7.03 1.71 -4.92
CA PHE A 121 -7.53 0.40 -5.30
C PHE A 121 -8.73 -0.03 -4.43
N VAL A 122 -8.62 0.10 -3.11
CA VAL A 122 -9.68 -0.25 -2.16
C VAL A 122 -10.96 0.57 -2.38
N LEU A 123 -10.83 1.88 -2.61
CA LEU A 123 -11.99 2.73 -2.91
C LEU A 123 -12.65 2.31 -4.23
N SER A 124 -11.84 2.05 -5.27
CA SER A 124 -12.34 1.60 -6.58
C SER A 124 -13.13 0.28 -6.52
N ILE A 125 -12.69 -0.68 -5.70
CA ILE A 125 -13.41 -1.94 -5.52
C ILE A 125 -14.67 -1.80 -4.67
N GLU A 126 -14.75 -0.86 -3.72
CA GLU A 126 -15.97 -0.67 -2.91
C GLU A 126 -17.14 -0.18 -3.76
N GLU A 127 -16.87 0.70 -4.71
CA GLU A 127 -17.89 1.27 -5.58
C GLU A 127 -18.41 0.26 -6.62
N ASN A 128 -17.58 -0.71 -7.03
CA ASN A 128 -17.83 -1.49 -8.25
C ASN A 128 -17.91 -3.01 -8.04
N ASN A 129 -17.56 -3.57 -6.88
CA ASN A 129 -17.25 -5.00 -6.78
C ASN A 129 -18.28 -5.82 -5.96
N SER A 130 -18.99 -6.71 -6.66
CA SER A 130 -19.88 -7.72 -6.07
C SER A 130 -19.18 -8.67 -5.10
N THR A 131 -17.85 -8.82 -5.22
CA THR A 131 -17.06 -9.71 -4.38
C THR A 131 -17.02 -9.25 -2.91
N ILE A 132 -16.84 -7.95 -2.66
CA ILE A 132 -16.86 -7.38 -1.30
C ILE A 132 -18.26 -7.53 -0.66
N ASN A 133 -19.31 -7.43 -1.48
CA ASN A 133 -20.69 -7.64 -1.05
C ASN A 133 -21.04 -9.12 -0.82
N SER A 134 -20.27 -10.04 -1.39
CA SER A 134 -20.41 -11.49 -1.18
C SER A 134 -19.56 -12.06 -0.03
N LEU A 135 -18.81 -11.21 0.68
CA LEU A 135 -18.00 -11.64 1.82
C LEU A 135 -18.88 -12.21 2.94
N SER A 136 -18.40 -13.26 3.62
CA SER A 136 -19.04 -13.73 4.84
C SER A 136 -19.03 -12.64 5.91
N GLU A 137 -20.02 -12.63 6.80
CA GLU A 137 -20.18 -11.61 7.85
C GLU A 137 -18.89 -11.38 8.66
N LYS A 138 -18.18 -12.46 9.01
CA LYS A 138 -16.91 -12.39 9.72
C LYS A 138 -15.82 -11.66 8.92
N LYS A 139 -15.69 -11.95 7.62
CA LYS A 139 -14.71 -11.29 6.75
C LYS A 139 -15.07 -9.84 6.49
N ARG A 140 -16.35 -9.56 6.29
CA ARG A 140 -16.87 -8.21 6.09
C ARG A 140 -16.58 -7.33 7.30
N LYS A 141 -16.84 -7.81 8.52
CA LYS A 141 -16.47 -7.13 9.77
C LYS A 141 -14.97 -6.80 9.86
N ILE A 142 -14.09 -7.72 9.46
CA ILE A 142 -12.64 -7.48 9.47
C ILE A 142 -12.26 -6.42 8.42
N TYR A 143 -12.80 -6.56 7.21
CA TYR A 143 -12.56 -5.61 6.11
C TYR A 143 -13.02 -4.21 6.50
N ASP A 144 -14.28 -4.04 6.92
CA ASP A 144 -14.86 -2.75 7.32
C ASP A 144 -14.08 -2.13 8.49
N HIS A 145 -13.63 -2.96 9.45
CA HIS A 145 -12.80 -2.49 10.55
C HIS A 145 -11.46 -1.92 10.05
N ILE A 146 -10.78 -2.60 9.12
CA ILE A 146 -9.53 -2.11 8.56
C ILE A 146 -9.75 -0.80 7.80
N ILE A 147 -10.76 -0.75 6.92
CA ILE A 147 -11.03 0.45 6.10
C ILE A 147 -11.39 1.64 7.01
N ASN A 148 -12.29 1.44 7.98
CA ASN A 148 -12.62 2.48 8.95
C ASN A 148 -11.40 2.95 9.74
N ARG A 149 -10.54 2.04 10.21
CA ARG A 149 -9.29 2.43 10.89
C ARG A 149 -8.36 3.21 9.99
N ILE A 150 -8.22 2.85 8.72
CA ILE A 150 -7.40 3.57 7.75
C ILE A 150 -7.97 4.97 7.52
N ASN A 151 -9.28 5.12 7.32
CA ASN A 151 -9.93 6.41 7.10
C ASN A 151 -9.82 7.35 8.31
N VAL A 152 -9.88 6.81 9.54
CA VAL A 152 -9.81 7.60 10.77
C VAL A 152 -8.37 7.97 11.16
N THR A 153 -7.39 7.14 10.80
CA THR A 153 -6.00 7.29 11.28
C THR A 153 -5.00 7.68 10.20
N SER A 154 -5.39 7.58 8.94
CA SER A 154 -4.65 8.16 7.85
C SER A 154 -5.33 9.50 7.61
N GLU A 155 -4.57 10.58 7.70
CA GLU A 155 -4.88 11.76 6.90
C GLU A 155 -4.28 11.41 5.53
N PRO A 156 -5.01 10.78 4.59
CA PRO A 156 -4.44 10.55 3.29
C PRO A 156 -4.29 11.92 2.62
N ASP A 157 -3.14 12.54 2.85
CA ASP A 157 -2.72 13.74 2.16
C ASP A 157 -2.34 13.34 0.74
N PHE A 158 -3.30 13.49 -0.16
CA PHE A 158 -3.12 13.40 -1.61
C PHE A 158 -2.66 14.75 -2.19
N GLY A 159 -2.30 15.73 -1.34
CA GLY A 159 -2.09 17.13 -1.72
C GLY A 159 -3.42 17.79 -2.08
N GLU A 160 -3.42 18.58 -3.15
CA GLU A 160 -4.62 19.22 -3.70
C GLU A 160 -5.52 18.27 -4.50
N LYS A 161 -5.18 16.98 -4.58
CA LYS A 161 -5.87 16.01 -5.43
C LYS A 161 -6.82 15.14 -4.62
N THR A 162 -7.99 14.85 -5.16
CA THR A 162 -8.85 13.76 -4.70
C THR A 162 -8.25 12.39 -5.05
N PRO A 163 -8.68 11.28 -4.42
CA PRO A 163 -8.29 9.93 -4.84
C PRO A 163 -8.50 9.67 -6.34
N ASP A 164 -9.58 10.20 -6.92
CA ASP A 164 -9.92 10.09 -8.34
C ASP A 164 -8.99 10.94 -9.21
N GLU A 165 -8.63 12.16 -8.77
CA GLU A 165 -7.64 13.00 -9.47
C GLU A 165 -6.21 12.47 -9.33
N TYR A 166 -5.92 11.71 -8.26
CA TYR A 166 -4.69 10.94 -8.15
C TYR A 166 -4.70 9.88 -9.26
N PHE A 167 -5.79 9.13 -9.41
CA PHE A 167 -6.00 8.13 -10.48
C PHE A 167 -5.85 8.73 -11.90
N ASP A 168 -6.44 9.90 -12.15
CA ASP A 168 -6.33 10.62 -13.42
C ASP A 168 -4.90 11.12 -13.69
N ALA A 169 -4.17 11.52 -12.64
CA ALA A 169 -2.79 12.01 -12.74
C ALA A 169 -1.74 10.91 -12.99
N PHE A 170 -2.06 9.63 -12.76
CA PHE A 170 -1.19 8.51 -13.15
C PHE A 170 -1.32 8.13 -14.63
N SER A 171 -2.10 8.90 -15.41
CA SER A 171 -2.45 8.53 -16.79
C SER A 171 -2.23 9.63 -17.84
N ASP A 172 -0.96 9.94 -18.15
CA ASP A 172 -0.66 10.64 -19.42
C ASP A 172 -1.14 9.85 -20.65
N GLN A 173 -1.35 8.53 -20.52
CA GLN A 173 -1.88 7.65 -21.57
C GLN A 173 -3.42 7.65 -21.71
N VAL A 174 -4.20 7.89 -20.65
CA VAL A 174 -5.69 7.89 -20.73
C VAL A 174 -6.20 9.22 -21.31
N ARG A 175 -5.41 10.29 -21.17
CA ARG A 175 -5.68 11.63 -21.73
C ARG A 175 -6.04 11.63 -23.22
N LYS A 176 -5.49 10.70 -24.02
CA LYS A 176 -5.78 10.61 -25.46
C LYS A 176 -7.06 9.83 -25.83
N LYS A 177 -7.64 9.04 -24.90
CA LYS A 177 -8.83 8.22 -25.19
C LYS A 177 -10.15 8.88 -24.74
N PHE A 178 -10.16 9.71 -23.69
CA PHE A 178 -11.41 10.31 -23.19
C PHE A 178 -11.78 11.66 -23.83
N VAL A 179 -10.81 12.46 -24.28
CA VAL A 179 -11.10 13.74 -24.98
C VAL A 179 -11.86 13.54 -26.31
N LYS A 180 -11.89 12.32 -26.86
CA LYS A 180 -12.64 12.02 -28.10
C LYS A 180 -14.11 11.64 -27.91
N LYS A 181 -14.61 11.42 -26.69
CA LYS A 181 -16.03 11.05 -26.45
C LYS A 181 -16.93 12.18 -25.95
N ILE A 182 -16.38 13.38 -25.75
CA ILE A 182 -17.15 14.60 -25.51
C ILE A 182 -16.92 15.56 -26.68
N LYS A 183 -17.29 15.13 -27.89
CA LYS A 183 -17.72 16.11 -28.90
C LYS A 183 -19.24 16.16 -28.82
N PRO A 184 -19.85 17.34 -28.61
CA PRO A 184 -21.29 17.45 -28.73
C PRO A 184 -21.68 17.02 -30.14
N LYS A 185 -22.66 16.12 -30.26
CA LYS A 185 -23.37 16.00 -31.53
C LYS A 185 -24.09 17.33 -31.72
N ASN A 186 -23.78 18.00 -32.83
CA ASN A 186 -24.54 19.14 -33.33
C ASN A 186 -26.04 18.81 -33.40
#